data_AF-A0A957X3D1-F1
#
_entry.id   AF-A0A957X3D1-F1
#
_cell.length_a   1.000
_cell.length_b   1.000
_cell.length_c   1.000
_cell.angle_alpha   90.00
_cell.angle_beta   90.00
_cell.angle_gamma   90.00
#
_symmetry.space_group_name_H-M   'P 1'
#
loop_
_entity.id
_entity.type
_entity.pdbx_description
1 polymer ?
#
loop_
_entity_poly.entity_id
_entity_poly.type
_entity_poly.pdbx_seq_one_letter_code
_entity_poly.pdbx_strand_id
1 'polypeptide(L)'
;GDGLALRTSNSIIRGLVINRFAGAGISVSEVNNQIEGNFIGTDPTGTLDRGNGSDGIFVANYTQPIGASNNTIGGSNPAARNLISANGNGAPGSPRNGITLDQVVNTFIYGNYIGTNASGTAALGNYQTGIGIYRGATTVVGGSEPGQGNLISGNRVDGIGASDINQSGGHTIQGNLIGTDAQGNPTLGNQRHGISLVTRNYIIGGANPGEGNVIAGNGQSGITIGYGVGNAIRGNAIFANGGQGIDLGGNGVDVNDVGDSDGGANNGQNYPVIFSAISGDGGGVTVQAGMGGPAGTAYIVQFFTSPSCDATGFGEGQSFLSDVLMTTNAEGVALLNTNFESPPLEGNFLTATATENQPNGNSSEFSLCMPIQSDNTTWPNALDLTFSGPPEAQTANASQFLTRRGEVRWYKLTVQASNTIMV
;
A
#
# COMPACT_ATOMS: atom_id res chain seq x y z
N GLY A 1 -29.16 -22.09 2.37
CA GLY A 1 -27.90 -22.86 2.38
C GLY A 1 -26.93 -22.24 1.40
N ASP A 2 -25.70 -22.73 1.42
CA ASP A 2 -24.65 -22.32 0.49
C ASP A 2 -24.98 -22.76 -0.94
N GLY A 3 -24.39 -22.10 -1.94
CA GLY A 3 -24.54 -22.48 -3.34
C GLY A 3 -23.86 -23.80 -3.67
N LEU A 4 -22.60 -23.94 -3.26
CA LEU A 4 -21.81 -25.16 -3.42
C LEU A 4 -20.97 -25.41 -2.17
N ALA A 5 -21.05 -26.62 -1.62
CA ALA A 5 -20.23 -27.03 -0.47
C ALA A 5 -19.21 -28.10 -0.91
N LEU A 6 -17.93 -27.72 -0.98
CA LEU A 6 -16.81 -28.61 -1.28
C LEU A 6 -16.40 -29.36 -0.01
N ARG A 7 -16.89 -30.59 0.07
CA ARG A 7 -16.55 -31.58 1.10
C ARG A 7 -15.64 -32.69 0.57
N THR A 8 -14.95 -32.43 -0.54
CA THR A 8 -13.98 -33.34 -1.16
C THR A 8 -12.70 -32.58 -1.49
N SER A 9 -11.56 -33.29 -1.46
CA SER A 9 -10.25 -32.74 -1.85
C SER A 9 -9.98 -32.88 -3.35
N ASN A 10 -8.98 -32.17 -3.88
CA ASN A 10 -8.51 -32.29 -5.27
C ASN A 10 -9.57 -32.01 -6.34
N SER A 11 -10.51 -31.11 -6.04
CA SER A 11 -11.60 -30.75 -6.96
C SER A 11 -11.29 -29.45 -7.71
N ILE A 12 -11.76 -29.34 -8.95
CA ILE A 12 -11.68 -28.10 -9.75
C ILE A 12 -13.11 -27.61 -10.00
N ILE A 13 -13.39 -26.38 -9.58
CA ILE A 13 -14.66 -25.69 -9.81
C ILE A 13 -14.42 -24.57 -10.79
N ARG A 14 -14.98 -24.68 -12.01
CA ARG A 14 -14.73 -23.70 -13.05
C ARG A 14 -15.94 -23.35 -13.90
N GLY A 15 -16.04 -22.06 -14.27
CA GLY A 15 -17.00 -21.58 -15.26
C GLY A 15 -18.44 -21.52 -14.78
N LEU A 16 -18.66 -21.42 -13.46
CA LEU A 16 -20.00 -21.36 -12.87
C LEU A 16 -20.42 -19.92 -12.59
N VAL A 17 -21.73 -19.69 -12.62
CA VAL A 17 -22.37 -18.49 -12.09
C VAL A 17 -23.11 -18.88 -10.81
N ILE A 18 -22.64 -18.40 -9.65
CA ILE A 18 -23.10 -18.82 -8.33
C ILE A 18 -23.59 -17.59 -7.56
N ASN A 19 -24.91 -17.43 -7.49
CA ASN A 19 -25.52 -16.19 -7.03
C ASN A 19 -26.88 -16.43 -6.36
N ARG A 20 -27.37 -15.47 -5.57
CA ARG A 20 -28.66 -15.48 -4.85
C ARG A 20 -28.88 -16.66 -3.89
N PHE A 21 -27.82 -17.32 -3.43
CA PHE A 21 -27.93 -18.28 -2.34
C PHE A 21 -28.07 -17.56 -1.00
N ALA A 22 -28.76 -18.17 -0.03
CA ALA A 22 -28.93 -17.55 1.29
C ALA A 22 -27.65 -17.60 2.16
N GLY A 23 -26.74 -18.54 1.88
CA GLY A 23 -25.45 -18.70 2.55
C GLY A 23 -24.30 -18.15 1.72
N ALA A 24 -23.13 -18.78 1.83
CA ALA A 24 -21.98 -18.47 0.98
C ALA A 24 -22.22 -18.92 -0.47
N GLY A 25 -21.56 -18.30 -1.44
CA GLY A 25 -21.54 -18.79 -2.81
C GLY A 25 -20.90 -20.18 -2.88
N ILE A 26 -19.64 -20.26 -2.46
CA ILE A 26 -18.89 -21.51 -2.33
C ILE A 26 -18.37 -21.64 -0.89
N SER A 27 -18.59 -22.79 -0.27
CA SER A 27 -18.01 -23.17 1.02
C SER A 27 -17.00 -24.30 0.81
N VAL A 28 -15.81 -24.22 1.39
CA VAL A 28 -14.72 -25.19 1.22
C VAL A 28 -14.22 -25.66 2.57
N SER A 29 -14.28 -26.98 2.82
CA SER A 29 -13.75 -27.59 4.05
C SER A 29 -12.55 -28.51 3.83
N GLU A 30 -12.23 -28.85 2.58
CA GLU A 30 -11.19 -29.83 2.25
C GLU A 30 -9.96 -29.18 1.62
N VAL A 31 -8.99 -30.00 1.19
CA VAL A 31 -7.68 -29.56 0.74
C VAL A 31 -7.49 -29.65 -0.78
N ASN A 32 -6.49 -28.94 -1.30
CA ASN A 32 -6.03 -29.03 -2.71
C ASN A 32 -7.13 -28.75 -3.75
N ASN A 33 -8.11 -27.91 -3.44
CA ASN A 33 -9.15 -27.54 -4.39
C ASN A 33 -8.76 -26.29 -5.19
N GLN A 34 -9.25 -26.19 -6.42
CA GLN A 34 -9.07 -25.04 -7.31
C GLN A 34 -10.43 -24.44 -7.63
N ILE A 35 -10.58 -23.13 -7.39
CA ILE A 35 -11.78 -22.36 -7.74
C ILE A 35 -11.37 -21.35 -8.78
N GLU A 36 -11.86 -21.47 -10.01
CA GLU A 36 -11.32 -20.72 -11.14
C GLU A 36 -12.42 -20.23 -12.10
N GLY A 37 -12.30 -19.03 -12.67
CA GLY A 37 -13.17 -18.61 -13.77
C GLY A 37 -14.66 -18.54 -13.41
N ASN A 38 -15.00 -18.37 -12.13
CA ASN A 38 -16.39 -18.34 -11.66
C ASN A 38 -16.88 -16.89 -11.46
N PHE A 39 -18.18 -16.68 -11.65
CA PHE A 39 -18.88 -15.44 -11.36
C PHE A 39 -19.71 -15.64 -10.09
N ILE A 40 -19.27 -15.07 -8.98
CA ILE A 40 -19.79 -15.33 -7.64
C ILE A 40 -20.42 -14.05 -7.09
N GLY A 41 -21.75 -14.06 -6.97
CA GLY A 41 -22.55 -12.91 -6.53
C GLY A 41 -22.95 -11.93 -7.65
N THR A 42 -22.66 -12.26 -8.91
CA THR A 42 -23.03 -11.44 -10.08
C THR A 42 -23.83 -12.24 -11.11
N ASP A 43 -24.37 -11.54 -12.11
CA ASP A 43 -24.92 -12.18 -13.31
C ASP A 43 -23.79 -12.68 -14.25
N PRO A 44 -24.10 -13.45 -15.32
CA PRO A 44 -23.06 -13.98 -16.22
C PRO A 44 -22.25 -12.91 -16.97
N THR A 45 -22.73 -11.67 -17.05
CA THR A 45 -21.96 -10.56 -17.61
C THR A 45 -20.99 -9.95 -16.59
N GLY A 46 -21.19 -10.22 -15.31
CA GLY A 46 -20.42 -9.67 -14.21
C GLY A 46 -20.64 -8.17 -13.98
N THR A 47 -21.82 -7.66 -14.35
CA THR A 47 -22.14 -6.22 -14.23
C THR A 47 -23.32 -5.93 -13.33
N LEU A 48 -24.15 -6.93 -13.00
CA LEU A 48 -25.32 -6.78 -12.13
C LEU A 48 -25.11 -7.48 -10.79
N ASP A 49 -25.45 -6.78 -9.70
CA ASP A 49 -25.52 -7.34 -8.35
C ASP A 49 -26.56 -8.47 -8.31
N ARG A 50 -26.10 -9.67 -7.97
CA ARG A 50 -26.89 -10.88 -7.71
C ARG A 50 -26.41 -11.58 -6.43
N GLY A 51 -25.93 -10.81 -5.46
CA GLY A 51 -25.18 -11.28 -4.29
C GLY A 51 -25.71 -12.53 -3.62
N ASN A 52 -24.79 -13.35 -3.11
CA ASN A 52 -25.13 -14.36 -2.11
C ASN A 52 -25.38 -13.71 -0.74
N GLY A 53 -26.05 -14.43 0.16
CA GLY A 53 -26.48 -13.90 1.46
C GLY A 53 -25.35 -13.72 2.46
N SER A 54 -24.27 -14.50 2.34
CA SER A 54 -23.05 -14.41 3.15
C SER A 54 -21.83 -14.16 2.24
N ASP A 55 -20.69 -14.77 2.52
CA ASP A 55 -19.47 -14.60 1.73
C ASP A 55 -19.62 -15.05 0.27
N GLY A 56 -18.80 -14.51 -0.63
CA GLY A 56 -18.65 -15.11 -1.95
C GLY A 56 -18.05 -16.52 -1.85
N ILE A 57 -16.87 -16.60 -1.23
CA ILE A 57 -16.17 -17.85 -0.94
C ILE A 57 -15.82 -17.90 0.55
N PHE A 58 -16.22 -18.97 1.23
CA PHE A 58 -15.89 -19.22 2.62
C PHE A 58 -15.02 -20.49 2.72
N VAL A 59 -13.79 -20.35 3.19
CA VAL A 59 -12.85 -21.47 3.38
C VAL A 59 -12.61 -21.66 4.87
N ALA A 60 -13.06 -22.77 5.41
CA ALA A 60 -12.90 -23.10 6.82
C ALA A 60 -13.04 -24.61 7.07
N ASN A 61 -12.31 -25.15 8.04
CA ASN A 61 -12.63 -26.48 8.57
C ASN A 61 -12.31 -26.59 10.06
N TYR A 62 -13.37 -26.76 10.86
CA TYR A 62 -13.28 -26.91 12.32
C TYR A 62 -13.12 -28.35 12.80
N THR A 63 -13.16 -29.32 11.88
CA THR A 63 -13.24 -30.76 12.23
C THR A 63 -11.93 -31.52 12.04
N GLN A 64 -10.90 -30.90 11.47
CA GLN A 64 -9.60 -31.52 11.23
C GLN A 64 -8.48 -30.85 12.06
N PRO A 65 -7.39 -31.56 12.41
CA PRO A 65 -6.27 -31.00 13.17
C PRO A 65 -5.53 -29.86 12.46
N ILE A 66 -5.62 -29.83 11.12
CA ILE A 66 -5.17 -28.74 10.24
C ILE A 66 -6.43 -28.36 9.45
N GLY A 67 -6.85 -27.10 9.52
CA GLY A 67 -8.03 -26.68 8.75
C GLY A 67 -7.80 -26.75 7.25
N ALA A 68 -8.83 -26.38 6.45
CA ALA A 68 -8.78 -26.46 4.98
C ALA A 68 -7.46 -25.86 4.46
N SER A 69 -6.76 -26.58 3.58
CA SER A 69 -5.39 -26.22 3.22
C SER A 69 -5.01 -26.45 1.77
N ASN A 70 -4.00 -25.71 1.30
CA ASN A 70 -3.48 -25.81 -0.06
C ASN A 70 -4.56 -25.58 -1.14
N ASN A 71 -5.57 -24.78 -0.83
CA ASN A 71 -6.62 -24.41 -1.80
C ASN A 71 -6.14 -23.22 -2.63
N THR A 72 -6.50 -23.18 -3.90
CA THR A 72 -6.22 -22.08 -4.82
C THR A 72 -7.53 -21.43 -5.26
N ILE A 73 -7.64 -20.12 -5.07
CA ILE A 73 -8.72 -19.28 -5.57
C ILE A 73 -8.15 -18.41 -6.67
N GLY A 74 -8.53 -18.72 -7.90
CA GLY A 74 -8.09 -18.06 -9.11
C GLY A 74 -6.83 -18.68 -9.71
N GLY A 75 -6.02 -17.88 -10.40
CA GLY A 75 -4.80 -18.31 -11.06
C GLY A 75 -4.19 -17.19 -11.92
N SER A 76 -2.96 -17.41 -12.41
CA SER A 76 -2.23 -16.41 -13.22
C SER A 76 -2.80 -16.22 -14.64
N ASN A 77 -3.53 -17.21 -15.16
CA ASN A 77 -4.22 -17.09 -16.43
C ASN A 77 -5.53 -16.29 -16.25
N PRO A 78 -5.81 -15.27 -17.09
CA PRO A 78 -7.10 -14.56 -17.05
C PRO A 78 -8.34 -15.45 -17.09
N ALA A 79 -8.28 -16.64 -17.71
CA ALA A 79 -9.40 -17.60 -17.71
C ALA A 79 -9.65 -18.25 -16.33
N ALA A 80 -8.68 -18.24 -15.44
CA ALA A 80 -8.82 -18.72 -14.07
C ALA A 80 -9.35 -17.65 -13.11
N ARG A 81 -9.42 -16.37 -13.52
CA ARG A 81 -9.93 -15.26 -12.71
C ARG A 81 -11.36 -15.50 -12.25
N ASN A 82 -11.57 -15.54 -10.93
CA ASN A 82 -12.92 -15.41 -10.41
C ASN A 82 -13.32 -13.92 -10.33
N LEU A 83 -14.60 -13.65 -10.53
CA LEU A 83 -15.25 -12.38 -10.19
C LEU A 83 -16.09 -12.60 -8.92
N ILE A 84 -15.72 -11.95 -7.83
CA ILE A 84 -16.31 -12.17 -6.49
C ILE A 84 -16.81 -10.83 -5.97
N SER A 85 -18.09 -10.56 -6.20
CA SER A 85 -18.66 -9.22 -6.06
C SER A 85 -20.11 -9.28 -5.57
N ALA A 86 -20.56 -8.21 -4.95
CA ALA A 86 -21.92 -8.04 -4.45
C ALA A 86 -22.40 -9.03 -3.36
N ASN A 87 -21.51 -9.87 -2.81
CA ASN A 87 -21.88 -10.85 -1.79
C ASN A 87 -22.12 -10.20 -0.42
N GLY A 88 -22.92 -10.84 0.42
CA GLY A 88 -23.14 -10.46 1.81
C GLY A 88 -24.39 -9.62 2.08
N ASN A 89 -25.31 -9.48 1.12
CA ASN A 89 -26.55 -8.70 1.26
C ASN A 89 -27.65 -9.43 2.06
N GLY A 90 -27.36 -10.61 2.64
CA GLY A 90 -28.31 -11.42 3.41
C GLY A 90 -28.49 -10.99 4.87
N ALA A 91 -29.19 -11.83 5.66
CA ALA A 91 -29.48 -11.56 7.06
C ALA A 91 -28.19 -11.45 7.91
N PRO A 92 -28.18 -10.62 8.97
CA PRO A 92 -27.03 -10.50 9.86
C PRO A 92 -26.71 -11.85 10.53
N GLY A 93 -25.42 -12.21 10.66
CA GLY A 93 -25.03 -13.38 11.47
C GLY A 93 -23.85 -14.23 10.98
N SER A 94 -23.07 -13.80 9.98
CA SER A 94 -21.84 -14.48 9.51
C SER A 94 -20.91 -13.46 8.84
N PRO A 95 -19.64 -13.80 8.55
CA PRO A 95 -18.79 -12.97 7.70
C PRO A 95 -19.48 -12.70 6.36
N ARG A 96 -19.34 -11.48 5.86
CA ARG A 96 -19.98 -11.00 4.62
C ARG A 96 -18.94 -10.41 3.68
N ASN A 97 -17.79 -11.09 3.60
CA ASN A 97 -16.65 -10.69 2.79
C ASN A 97 -16.79 -11.23 1.35
N GLY A 98 -15.94 -10.77 0.44
CA GLY A 98 -15.79 -11.46 -0.84
C GLY A 98 -15.26 -12.88 -0.62
N ILE A 99 -14.12 -12.97 0.05
CA ILE A 99 -13.48 -14.23 0.46
C ILE A 99 -13.25 -14.18 1.97
N THR A 100 -13.62 -15.23 2.68
CA THR A 100 -13.28 -15.43 4.09
C THR A 100 -12.40 -16.67 4.25
N LEU A 101 -11.28 -16.49 4.92
CA LEU A 101 -10.32 -17.52 5.29
C LEU A 101 -10.33 -17.67 6.81
N ASP A 102 -10.63 -18.86 7.31
CA ASP A 102 -10.84 -19.06 8.74
C ASP A 102 -10.23 -20.38 9.23
N GLN A 103 -9.13 -20.28 9.99
CA GLN A 103 -8.32 -21.44 10.41
C GLN A 103 -7.79 -22.28 9.25
N VAL A 104 -7.32 -21.65 8.16
CA VAL A 104 -6.86 -22.32 6.93
C VAL A 104 -5.35 -22.26 6.76
N VAL A 105 -4.73 -23.24 6.09
CA VAL A 105 -3.28 -23.22 5.89
C VAL A 105 -2.93 -23.19 4.40
N ASN A 106 -2.02 -22.32 3.98
CA ASN A 106 -1.54 -22.21 2.60
C ASN A 106 -2.67 -22.06 1.58
N THR A 107 -3.57 -21.09 1.79
CA THR A 107 -4.53 -20.73 0.74
C THR A 107 -3.92 -19.68 -0.19
N PHE A 108 -3.95 -19.93 -1.48
CA PHE A 108 -3.41 -19.06 -2.51
C PHE A 108 -4.54 -18.32 -3.22
N ILE A 109 -4.48 -16.99 -3.27
CA ILE A 109 -5.49 -16.15 -3.91
C ILE A 109 -4.80 -15.39 -5.04
N TYR A 110 -5.05 -15.77 -6.29
CA TYR A 110 -4.36 -15.23 -7.45
C TYR A 110 -5.31 -14.71 -8.52
N GLY A 111 -5.02 -13.53 -9.07
CA GLY A 111 -5.59 -13.06 -10.33
C GLY A 111 -7.10 -12.80 -10.30
N ASN A 112 -7.71 -12.67 -9.12
CA ASN A 112 -9.16 -12.49 -8.95
C ASN A 112 -9.56 -11.01 -9.02
N TYR A 113 -10.81 -10.76 -9.41
CA TYR A 113 -11.47 -9.46 -9.24
C TYR A 113 -12.47 -9.55 -8.09
N ILE A 114 -12.30 -8.68 -7.09
CA ILE A 114 -13.03 -8.75 -5.82
C ILE A 114 -13.62 -7.37 -5.50
N GLY A 115 -14.95 -7.26 -5.60
CA GLY A 115 -15.70 -6.04 -5.32
C GLY A 115 -15.87 -5.09 -6.51
N THR A 116 -15.49 -5.50 -7.72
CA THR A 116 -15.66 -4.73 -8.96
C THR A 116 -16.58 -5.45 -9.97
N ASN A 117 -16.88 -4.81 -11.09
CA ASN A 117 -17.47 -5.47 -12.25
C ASN A 117 -16.42 -6.30 -13.03
N ALA A 118 -16.86 -7.09 -14.02
CA ALA A 118 -15.97 -7.95 -14.81
C ALA A 118 -14.81 -7.22 -15.53
N SER A 119 -14.98 -5.93 -15.85
CA SER A 119 -13.93 -5.11 -16.47
C SER A 119 -12.99 -4.44 -15.45
N GLY A 120 -13.33 -4.48 -14.15
CA GLY A 120 -12.57 -3.82 -13.10
C GLY A 120 -12.62 -2.29 -13.16
N THR A 121 -13.69 -1.72 -13.74
CA THR A 121 -13.83 -0.26 -13.96
C THR A 121 -14.99 0.37 -13.18
N ALA A 122 -15.81 -0.43 -12.51
CA ALA A 122 -16.89 0.05 -11.66
C ALA A 122 -16.98 -0.80 -10.39
N ALA A 123 -17.33 -0.16 -9.27
CA ALA A 123 -17.53 -0.83 -8.00
C ALA A 123 -18.82 -1.68 -8.04
N LEU A 124 -18.69 -2.91 -7.55
CA LEU A 124 -19.78 -3.84 -7.29
C LEU A 124 -19.47 -4.56 -5.96
N GLY A 125 -19.22 -3.76 -4.94
CA GLY A 125 -18.57 -4.16 -3.70
C GLY A 125 -19.26 -5.30 -2.95
N ASN A 126 -18.45 -6.15 -2.30
CA ASN A 126 -18.96 -7.04 -1.26
C ASN A 126 -19.37 -6.22 -0.03
N TYR A 127 -20.29 -6.77 0.78
CA TYR A 127 -20.91 -6.04 1.87
C TYR A 127 -19.93 -5.65 3.00
N GLN A 128 -18.85 -6.41 3.20
CA GLN A 128 -17.76 -6.08 4.11
C GLN A 128 -16.42 -5.95 3.39
N THR A 129 -15.41 -6.69 3.84
CA THR A 129 -14.05 -6.65 3.33
C THR A 129 -13.96 -7.47 2.05
N GLY A 130 -13.05 -7.12 1.15
CA GLY A 130 -12.77 -7.95 -0.03
C GLY A 130 -12.28 -9.34 0.38
N ILE A 131 -11.21 -9.41 1.17
CA ILE A 131 -10.64 -10.63 1.73
C ILE A 131 -10.49 -10.51 3.25
N GLY A 132 -11.23 -11.33 4.00
CA GLY A 132 -11.10 -11.44 5.46
C GLY A 132 -10.27 -12.66 5.86
N ILE A 133 -9.24 -12.45 6.68
CA ILE A 133 -8.31 -13.47 7.16
C ILE A 133 -8.46 -13.59 8.68
N TYR A 134 -8.81 -14.78 9.16
CA TYR A 134 -9.13 -15.01 10.57
C TYR A 134 -8.47 -16.27 11.13
N ARG A 135 -8.24 -16.24 12.44
CA ARG A 135 -7.91 -17.38 13.29
C ARG A 135 -6.75 -18.25 12.78
N GLY A 136 -5.53 -17.74 12.83
CA GLY A 136 -4.33 -18.54 12.53
C GLY A 136 -4.24 -19.07 11.09
N ALA A 137 -4.92 -18.41 10.14
CA ALA A 137 -4.79 -18.76 8.74
C ALA A 137 -3.35 -18.53 8.24
N THR A 138 -2.87 -19.18 7.18
CA THR A 138 -1.70 -18.76 6.38
C THR A 138 -2.10 -18.63 4.91
N THR A 139 -1.71 -17.52 4.27
CA THR A 139 -2.20 -17.23 2.92
C THR A 139 -1.23 -16.38 2.10
N VAL A 140 -1.28 -16.60 0.80
CA VAL A 140 -0.60 -15.79 -0.21
C VAL A 140 -1.70 -15.07 -1.01
N VAL A 141 -1.72 -13.74 -0.92
CA VAL A 141 -2.64 -12.89 -1.67
C VAL A 141 -1.86 -12.18 -2.76
N GLY A 142 -2.08 -12.61 -3.99
CA GLY A 142 -1.32 -12.16 -5.15
C GLY A 142 0.09 -12.77 -5.18
N GLY A 143 0.94 -12.29 -6.08
CA GLY A 143 2.29 -12.80 -6.27
C GLY A 143 3.06 -11.98 -7.30
N SER A 144 4.35 -12.28 -7.46
CA SER A 144 5.26 -11.54 -8.34
C SER A 144 5.10 -11.86 -9.82
N GLU A 145 4.52 -13.01 -10.18
CA GLU A 145 4.38 -13.39 -11.58
C GLU A 145 3.21 -12.66 -12.25
N PRO A 146 3.33 -12.31 -13.55
CA PRO A 146 2.25 -11.69 -14.29
C PRO A 146 0.92 -12.43 -14.15
N GLY A 147 -0.14 -11.68 -13.83
CA GLY A 147 -1.50 -12.20 -13.65
C GLY A 147 -1.79 -12.80 -12.27
N GLN A 148 -0.81 -12.92 -11.37
CA GLN A 148 -1.07 -13.37 -9.99
C GLN A 148 -1.71 -12.28 -9.13
N GLY A 149 -1.45 -11.00 -9.40
CA GLY A 149 -2.05 -9.88 -8.70
C GLY A 149 -3.58 -9.87 -8.73
N ASN A 150 -4.22 -9.68 -7.57
CA ASN A 150 -5.66 -9.50 -7.49
C ASN A 150 -6.05 -8.02 -7.65
N LEU A 151 -7.26 -7.76 -8.14
CA LEU A 151 -7.92 -6.46 -8.07
C LEU A 151 -8.92 -6.48 -6.92
N ILE A 152 -8.67 -5.70 -5.87
CA ILE A 152 -9.43 -5.71 -4.61
C ILE A 152 -9.90 -4.28 -4.33
N SER A 153 -11.09 -3.95 -4.83
CA SER A 153 -11.57 -2.57 -4.92
C SER A 153 -13.07 -2.48 -4.71
N GLY A 154 -13.56 -1.30 -4.32
CA GLY A 154 -14.98 -1.01 -4.19
C GLY A 154 -15.71 -1.75 -3.07
N ASN A 155 -15.00 -2.45 -2.18
CA ASN A 155 -15.62 -3.15 -1.04
C ASN A 155 -16.08 -2.14 0.03
N ARG A 156 -17.13 -2.49 0.79
CA ARG A 156 -17.77 -1.54 1.72
C ARG A 156 -17.03 -1.34 3.04
N VAL A 157 -15.97 -2.09 3.29
CA VAL A 157 -15.09 -1.92 4.44
C VAL A 157 -13.66 -1.85 3.91
N ASP A 158 -12.80 -2.81 4.23
CA ASP A 158 -11.40 -2.81 3.81
C ASP A 158 -11.21 -3.63 2.53
N GLY A 159 -10.09 -3.45 1.83
CA GLY A 159 -9.69 -4.37 0.77
C GLY A 159 -9.33 -5.74 1.35
N ILE A 160 -8.33 -5.76 2.22
CA ILE A 160 -7.86 -6.94 2.94
C ILE A 160 -7.87 -6.65 4.44
N GLY A 161 -8.42 -7.56 5.25
CA GLY A 161 -8.51 -7.40 6.70
C GLY A 161 -8.05 -8.66 7.44
N ALA A 162 -7.18 -8.51 8.44
CA ALA A 162 -6.77 -9.58 9.33
C ALA A 162 -6.88 -9.14 10.80
N SER A 163 -7.65 -9.87 11.61
CA SER A 163 -8.08 -9.39 12.94
C SER A 163 -7.71 -10.28 14.12
N ASP A 164 -6.84 -11.28 13.95
CA ASP A 164 -6.40 -12.15 15.06
C ASP A 164 -4.97 -11.80 15.52
N ILE A 165 -4.87 -11.31 16.77
CA ILE A 165 -3.62 -10.94 17.44
C ILE A 165 -2.66 -12.11 17.68
N ASN A 166 -3.18 -13.34 17.68
CA ASN A 166 -2.38 -14.56 17.91
C ASN A 166 -1.98 -15.26 16.61
N GLN A 167 -2.44 -14.75 15.47
CA GLN A 167 -1.95 -15.23 14.17
C GLN A 167 -0.48 -14.84 14.00
N SER A 168 0.33 -15.78 13.53
CA SER A 168 1.77 -15.59 13.37
C SER A 168 2.27 -16.14 12.03
N GLY A 169 2.86 -15.26 11.22
CA GLY A 169 3.75 -15.59 10.11
C GLY A 169 3.10 -16.28 8.90
N GLY A 170 3.87 -16.33 7.80
CA GLY A 170 3.47 -17.07 6.59
C GLY A 170 2.42 -16.36 5.72
N HIS A 171 2.29 -15.04 5.85
CA HIS A 171 1.41 -14.23 5.01
C HIS A 171 2.18 -13.34 4.07
N THR A 172 1.84 -13.42 2.79
CA THR A 172 2.37 -12.52 1.77
C THR A 172 1.21 -11.85 1.04
N ILE A 173 1.33 -10.54 0.83
CA ILE A 173 0.40 -9.73 0.05
C ILE A 173 1.26 -9.03 -1.00
N GLN A 174 1.23 -9.49 -2.24
CA GLN A 174 2.17 -9.06 -3.29
C GLN A 174 1.48 -8.84 -4.64
N GLY A 175 1.95 -7.85 -5.39
CA GLY A 175 1.53 -7.61 -6.78
C GLY A 175 0.04 -7.26 -6.96
N ASN A 176 -0.68 -6.88 -5.90
CA ASN A 176 -2.11 -6.59 -5.98
C ASN A 176 -2.39 -5.13 -6.36
N LEU A 177 -3.56 -4.90 -6.95
CA LEU A 177 -4.19 -3.60 -7.15
C LEU A 177 -5.30 -3.45 -6.11
N ILE A 178 -5.18 -2.48 -5.20
CA ILE A 178 -6.09 -2.32 -4.04
C ILE A 178 -6.65 -0.89 -4.00
N GLY A 179 -7.97 -0.77 -4.12
CA GLY A 179 -8.68 0.52 -4.19
C GLY A 179 -8.61 1.21 -5.55
N THR A 180 -8.02 0.56 -6.55
CA THR A 180 -7.85 1.08 -7.91
C THR A 180 -8.79 0.42 -8.93
N ASP A 181 -8.85 0.94 -10.14
CA ASP A 181 -9.37 0.19 -11.29
C ASP A 181 -8.35 -0.84 -11.82
N ALA A 182 -8.75 -1.62 -12.83
CA ALA A 182 -7.90 -2.62 -13.46
C ALA A 182 -6.64 -2.03 -14.16
N GLN A 183 -6.54 -0.71 -14.30
CA GLN A 183 -5.39 -0.01 -14.85
C GLN A 183 -4.49 0.60 -13.74
N GLY A 184 -4.88 0.47 -12.47
CA GLY A 184 -4.15 1.03 -11.34
C GLY A 184 -4.49 2.49 -11.01
N ASN A 185 -5.56 3.06 -11.60
CA ASN A 185 -5.99 4.42 -11.26
C ASN A 185 -6.80 4.42 -9.95
N PRO A 186 -6.66 5.42 -9.07
CA PRO A 186 -7.30 5.48 -7.75
C PRO A 186 -8.78 5.89 -7.82
N THR A 187 -9.61 5.11 -8.52
CA THR A 187 -11.01 5.46 -8.82
C THR A 187 -12.04 4.58 -8.12
N LEU A 188 -11.62 3.45 -7.54
CA LEU A 188 -12.51 2.43 -6.98
C LEU A 188 -12.13 2.07 -5.53
N GLY A 189 -11.91 3.08 -4.71
CA GLY A 189 -11.53 2.91 -3.31
C GLY A 189 -12.37 1.89 -2.55
N ASN A 190 -11.75 1.10 -1.69
CA ASN A 190 -12.49 0.47 -0.60
C ASN A 190 -12.93 1.57 0.38
N GLN A 191 -14.09 1.42 1.02
CA GLN A 191 -14.67 2.52 1.81
C GLN A 191 -13.87 2.88 3.07
N ARG A 192 -13.06 1.94 3.58
CA ARG A 192 -12.13 2.17 4.67
C ARG A 192 -10.69 2.01 4.19
N HIS A 193 -9.93 1.06 4.73
CA HIS A 193 -8.51 0.91 4.45
C HIS A 193 -8.27 0.04 3.22
N GLY A 194 -7.12 0.20 2.57
CA GLY A 194 -6.68 -0.78 1.58
C GLY A 194 -6.39 -2.13 2.24
N ILE A 195 -5.52 -2.09 3.25
CA ILE A 195 -5.15 -3.24 4.09
C ILE A 195 -5.26 -2.85 5.57
N SER A 196 -5.94 -3.66 6.38
CA SER A 196 -6.03 -3.47 7.84
C SER A 196 -5.59 -4.72 8.59
N LEU A 197 -4.48 -4.64 9.33
CA LEU A 197 -3.91 -5.76 10.08
C LEU A 197 -3.90 -5.50 11.58
N VAL A 198 -4.19 -6.54 12.36
CA VAL A 198 -4.13 -6.55 13.83
C VAL A 198 -3.27 -7.72 14.30
N THR A 199 -2.16 -7.97 13.59
CA THR A 199 -1.41 -9.23 13.64
C THR A 199 0.06 -9.03 13.25
N ARG A 200 0.84 -10.12 13.18
CA ARG A 200 2.31 -10.09 13.14
C ARG A 200 2.88 -10.80 11.91
N ASN A 201 4.09 -10.40 11.52
CA ASN A 201 4.93 -11.11 10.54
C ASN A 201 4.31 -11.23 9.12
N TYR A 202 3.64 -10.17 8.65
CA TYR A 202 3.18 -10.07 7.26
C TYR A 202 4.28 -9.48 6.36
N ILE A 203 4.36 -9.98 5.13
CA ILE A 203 5.14 -9.36 4.06
C ILE A 203 4.15 -8.69 3.10
N ILE A 204 4.14 -7.37 3.08
CA ILE A 204 3.32 -6.56 2.18
C ILE A 204 4.24 -5.93 1.14
N GLY A 205 4.16 -6.45 -0.07
CA GLY A 205 5.03 -6.08 -1.17
C GLY A 205 6.34 -6.86 -1.17
N GLY A 206 7.41 -6.26 -1.69
CA GLY A 206 8.72 -6.88 -1.76
C GLY A 206 9.72 -6.05 -2.57
N ALA A 207 10.94 -6.58 -2.71
CA ALA A 207 12.04 -5.89 -3.37
C ALA A 207 12.16 -6.26 -4.86
N ASN A 208 11.61 -7.40 -5.26
CA ASN A 208 11.72 -7.88 -6.63
C ASN A 208 10.60 -7.29 -7.50
N PRO A 209 10.83 -7.17 -8.82
CA PRO A 209 9.80 -6.77 -9.76
C PRO A 209 8.53 -7.62 -9.62
N GLY A 210 7.37 -6.96 -9.63
CA GLY A 210 6.06 -7.61 -9.49
C GLY A 210 5.64 -7.88 -8.04
N GLU A 211 6.51 -7.79 -7.05
CA GLU A 211 6.12 -8.02 -5.65
C GLU A 211 5.36 -6.83 -5.05
N GLY A 212 5.65 -5.60 -5.47
CA GLY A 212 5.01 -4.38 -4.98
C GLY A 212 3.50 -4.31 -5.26
N ASN A 213 2.71 -3.95 -4.26
CA ASN A 213 1.28 -3.65 -4.45
C ASN A 213 1.08 -2.19 -4.88
N VAL A 214 -0.02 -1.92 -5.58
CA VAL A 214 -0.54 -0.57 -5.80
C VAL A 214 -1.75 -0.37 -4.90
N ILE A 215 -1.65 0.52 -3.92
CA ILE A 215 -2.64 0.73 -2.87
C ILE A 215 -3.06 2.19 -2.89
N ALA A 216 -4.20 2.48 -3.51
CA ALA A 216 -4.58 3.86 -3.79
C ALA A 216 -6.09 4.07 -3.80
N GLY A 217 -6.53 5.31 -3.54
CA GLY A 217 -7.94 5.69 -3.62
C GLY A 217 -8.83 5.19 -2.48
N ASN A 218 -8.29 4.53 -1.44
CA ASN A 218 -9.10 4.00 -0.34
C ASN A 218 -9.63 5.14 0.55
N GLY A 219 -10.78 4.95 1.20
CA GLY A 219 -11.46 6.00 1.96
C GLY A 219 -10.75 6.42 3.26
N GLN A 220 -9.88 5.58 3.79
CA GLN A 220 -9.03 5.83 4.96
C GLN A 220 -7.56 5.52 4.59
N SER A 221 -6.75 5.04 5.53
CA SER A 221 -5.33 4.75 5.29
C SER A 221 -5.12 3.69 4.21
N GLY A 222 -4.03 3.80 3.44
CA GLY A 222 -3.65 2.77 2.47
C GLY A 222 -3.40 1.43 3.15
N ILE A 223 -2.52 1.43 4.15
CA ILE A 223 -2.26 0.32 5.07
C ILE A 223 -2.42 0.82 6.50
N THR A 224 -3.15 0.09 7.34
CA THR A 224 -3.12 0.30 8.79
C THR A 224 -2.70 -0.97 9.50
N ILE A 225 -1.80 -0.82 10.48
CA ILE A 225 -1.39 -1.88 11.39
C ILE A 225 -1.87 -1.47 12.78
N GLY A 226 -3.03 -1.95 13.22
CA GLY A 226 -3.58 -1.59 14.53
C GLY A 226 -2.75 -2.17 15.68
N TYR A 227 -2.20 -3.37 15.51
CA TYR A 227 -1.35 -4.05 16.48
C TYR A 227 -0.42 -5.05 15.78
N GLY A 228 0.56 -5.56 16.53
CA GLY A 228 1.45 -6.62 16.10
C GLY A 228 2.75 -6.09 15.49
N VAL A 229 3.77 -6.95 15.44
CA VAL A 229 5.14 -6.59 15.09
C VAL A 229 5.64 -7.44 13.93
N GLY A 230 6.72 -6.99 13.31
CA GLY A 230 7.41 -7.66 12.22
C GLY A 230 6.66 -7.66 10.90
N ASN A 231 5.76 -6.69 10.71
CA ASN A 231 5.08 -6.50 9.45
C ASN A 231 5.99 -5.68 8.51
N ALA A 232 6.59 -6.37 7.53
CA ALA A 232 7.46 -5.78 6.53
C ALA A 232 6.62 -5.20 5.39
N ILE A 233 6.70 -3.88 5.20
CA ILE A 233 5.96 -3.13 4.19
C ILE A 233 6.99 -2.55 3.23
N ARG A 234 7.17 -3.19 2.07
CA ARG A 234 8.25 -2.81 1.14
C ARG A 234 7.81 -2.75 -0.31
N GLY A 235 8.34 -1.80 -1.05
CA GLY A 235 8.20 -1.71 -2.51
C GLY A 235 6.77 -1.49 -3.01
N ASN A 236 5.86 -1.03 -2.15
CA ASN A 236 4.49 -0.71 -2.53
C ASN A 236 4.42 0.72 -3.08
N ALA A 237 3.57 0.94 -4.08
CA ALA A 237 3.11 2.26 -4.48
C ALA A 237 1.85 2.59 -3.69
N ILE A 238 1.91 3.57 -2.79
CA ILE A 238 0.82 3.95 -1.89
C ILE A 238 0.53 5.43 -2.10
N PHE A 239 -0.66 5.79 -2.57
CA PHE A 239 -0.98 7.17 -2.92
C PHE A 239 -2.49 7.44 -3.03
N ALA A 240 -2.88 8.72 -2.96
CA ALA A 240 -4.26 9.17 -3.08
C ALA A 240 -5.26 8.45 -2.15
N ASN A 241 -4.82 8.00 -0.97
CA ASN A 241 -5.74 7.47 0.04
C ASN A 241 -6.35 8.62 0.86
N GLY A 242 -7.53 8.40 1.44
CA GLY A 242 -8.25 9.42 2.21
C GLY A 242 -7.65 9.70 3.59
N GLY A 243 -6.79 8.79 4.07
CA GLY A 243 -5.95 8.96 5.25
C GLY A 243 -4.47 8.76 4.91
N GLN A 244 -3.65 8.42 5.92
CA GLN A 244 -2.22 8.19 5.74
C GLN A 244 -1.92 6.99 4.82
N GLY A 245 -0.78 7.00 4.15
CA GLY A 245 -0.37 5.85 3.33
C GLY A 245 -0.10 4.60 4.17
N ILE A 246 0.62 4.76 5.27
CA ILE A 246 0.86 3.73 6.29
C ILE A 246 0.52 4.37 7.63
N ASP A 247 -0.34 3.69 8.41
CA ASP A 247 -0.80 4.15 9.72
C ASP A 247 -0.53 3.06 10.77
N LEU A 248 0.46 3.30 11.64
CA LEU A 248 0.78 2.41 12.75
C LEU A 248 -0.08 2.77 13.96
N GLY A 249 -0.70 1.77 14.59
CA GLY A 249 -1.60 1.94 15.74
C GLY A 249 -2.96 2.57 15.42
N GLY A 250 -3.16 3.15 14.24
CA GLY A 250 -4.43 3.78 13.85
C GLY A 250 -4.65 5.13 14.52
N ASN A 251 -3.57 5.80 14.93
CA ASN A 251 -3.59 7.00 15.77
C ASN A 251 -3.01 8.24 15.08
N GLY A 252 -2.77 8.20 13.77
CA GLY A 252 -2.09 9.26 13.04
C GLY A 252 -0.57 9.06 13.07
N VAL A 253 0.17 10.09 12.63
CA VAL A 253 1.64 10.03 12.55
C VAL A 253 2.26 9.78 13.92
N ASP A 254 2.99 8.69 14.07
CA ASP A 254 3.78 8.34 15.26
C ASP A 254 5.04 9.22 15.34
N VAL A 255 5.39 9.69 16.53
CA VAL A 255 6.53 10.61 16.69
C VAL A 255 7.82 9.81 16.86
N ASN A 256 8.87 10.18 16.12
CA ASN A 256 10.17 9.55 16.32
C ASN A 256 10.73 9.74 17.75
N ASP A 257 11.24 8.66 18.34
CA ASP A 257 11.80 8.61 19.70
C ASP A 257 13.33 8.32 19.69
N VAL A 258 13.97 8.40 20.87
CA VAL A 258 15.41 8.11 21.00
C VAL A 258 15.61 6.67 21.43
N GLY A 259 16.25 5.87 20.59
CA GLY A 259 16.71 4.52 20.93
C GLY A 259 15.68 3.40 20.75
N ASP A 260 14.48 3.72 20.25
CA ASP A 260 13.37 2.82 19.92
C ASP A 260 13.07 1.81 21.04
N SER A 261 12.53 2.35 22.13
CA SER A 261 12.08 1.58 23.30
C SER A 261 10.57 1.36 23.32
N ASP A 262 9.91 1.72 22.22
CA ASP A 262 8.46 1.72 22.09
C ASP A 262 7.90 0.31 21.90
N GLY A 263 6.61 0.19 22.12
CA GLY A 263 5.83 -1.02 21.88
C GLY A 263 4.58 -0.67 21.09
N GLY A 264 3.92 -1.68 20.51
CA GLY A 264 2.72 -1.46 19.70
C GLY A 264 2.89 -2.00 18.28
N ALA A 265 2.24 -1.37 17.32
CA ALA A 265 2.31 -1.74 15.93
C ALA A 265 3.74 -1.53 15.39
N ASN A 266 4.37 -2.60 14.89
CA ASN A 266 5.76 -2.60 14.43
C ASN A 266 6.75 -1.95 15.42
N ASN A 267 6.48 -2.07 16.73
CA ASN A 267 7.25 -1.43 17.80
C ASN A 267 7.37 0.10 17.70
N GLY A 268 6.52 0.79 16.94
CA GLY A 268 6.66 2.24 16.76
C GLY A 268 7.89 2.61 15.93
N GLN A 269 8.32 1.72 15.01
CA GLN A 269 9.51 1.90 14.19
C GLN A 269 9.67 3.33 13.65
N ASN A 270 10.74 3.99 14.08
CA ASN A 270 11.12 5.33 13.62
C ASN A 270 11.20 5.43 12.09
N TYR A 271 10.58 6.46 11.50
CA TYR A 271 10.73 6.77 10.08
C TYR A 271 12.00 7.60 9.80
N PRO A 272 12.55 7.57 8.57
CA PRO A 272 13.67 8.42 8.19
C PRO A 272 13.33 9.92 8.24
N VAL A 273 14.28 10.76 8.65
CA VAL A 273 14.17 12.22 8.56
C VAL A 273 15.00 12.70 7.39
N ILE A 274 14.35 13.35 6.41
CA ILE A 274 15.02 13.90 5.24
C ILE A 274 15.52 15.32 5.57
N PHE A 275 16.83 15.54 5.46
CA PHE A 275 17.50 16.83 5.67
C PHE A 275 17.80 17.56 4.36
N SER A 276 17.66 16.98 3.19
CA SER A 276 17.63 17.71 1.91
C SER A 276 17.34 16.74 0.78
N ALA A 277 16.70 17.26 -0.28
CA ALA A 277 16.51 16.58 -1.54
C ALA A 277 16.79 17.59 -2.67
N ILE A 278 17.99 17.51 -3.22
CA ILE A 278 18.52 18.48 -4.19
C ILE A 278 18.50 17.85 -5.58
N SER A 279 17.77 18.42 -6.53
CA SER A 279 17.81 17.98 -7.93
C SER A 279 19.12 18.40 -8.60
N GLY A 280 19.74 17.47 -9.34
CA GLY A 280 20.93 17.75 -10.14
C GLY A 280 20.61 18.31 -11.54
N ASP A 281 21.54 19.10 -12.07
CA ASP A 281 21.47 19.62 -13.45
C ASP A 281 21.57 18.47 -14.46
N GLY A 282 20.43 18.10 -15.05
CA GLY A 282 20.33 16.99 -16.03
C GLY A 282 19.83 15.66 -15.46
N GLY A 283 19.40 15.64 -14.19
CA GLY A 283 18.85 14.46 -13.52
C GLY A 283 19.57 14.13 -12.21
N GLY A 284 19.03 13.14 -11.51
CA GLY A 284 19.51 12.73 -10.20
C GLY A 284 19.01 13.59 -9.05
N VAL A 285 19.00 13.01 -7.85
CA VAL A 285 18.62 13.70 -6.62
C VAL A 285 19.64 13.38 -5.53
N THR A 286 20.33 14.40 -5.04
CA THR A 286 21.19 14.30 -3.86
C THR A 286 20.34 14.39 -2.60
N VAL A 287 20.35 13.32 -1.81
CA VAL A 287 19.56 13.17 -0.59
C VAL A 287 20.46 13.11 0.62
N GLN A 288 20.18 13.98 1.59
CA GLN A 288 20.68 13.85 2.95
C GLN A 288 19.55 13.42 3.85
N ALA A 289 19.74 12.35 4.60
CA ALA A 289 18.75 11.82 5.52
C ALA A 289 19.42 11.20 6.74
N GLY A 290 18.65 10.96 7.78
CA GLY A 290 19.09 10.22 8.95
C GLY A 290 17.94 9.51 9.64
N MET A 291 18.27 8.56 10.50
CA MET A 291 17.30 7.89 11.35
C MET A 291 17.93 7.47 12.68
N GLY A 292 17.07 7.34 13.69
CA GLY A 292 17.41 6.77 15.00
C GLY A 292 16.87 5.35 15.14
N GLY A 293 17.52 4.55 15.97
CA GLY A 293 17.05 3.21 16.36
C GLY A 293 18.07 2.50 17.26
N PRO A 294 17.89 1.21 17.59
CA PRO A 294 18.83 0.48 18.43
C PRO A 294 20.21 0.40 17.75
N ALA A 295 21.28 0.43 18.55
CA ALA A 295 22.65 0.48 18.03
C ALA A 295 23.04 -0.80 17.25
N GLY A 296 23.69 -0.62 16.09
CA GLY A 296 24.12 -1.73 15.22
C GLY A 296 23.01 -2.38 14.42
N THR A 297 21.78 -1.84 14.45
CA THR A 297 20.64 -2.35 13.68
C THR A 297 20.70 -1.86 12.24
N ALA A 298 20.44 -2.76 11.30
CA ALA A 298 20.39 -2.45 9.87
C ALA A 298 18.93 -2.26 9.42
N TYR A 299 18.71 -1.21 8.64
CA TYR A 299 17.42 -0.82 8.10
C TYR A 299 17.49 -0.70 6.59
N ILE A 300 16.47 -1.20 5.92
CA ILE A 300 16.26 -0.92 4.51
C ILE A 300 15.40 0.34 4.44
N VAL A 301 16.00 1.42 3.97
CA VAL A 301 15.32 2.72 3.82
C VAL A 301 14.92 2.88 2.36
N GLN A 302 13.61 2.99 2.11
CA GLN A 302 13.06 3.17 0.77
C GLN A 302 12.64 4.62 0.57
N PHE A 303 13.01 5.19 -0.57
CA PHE A 303 12.67 6.55 -0.96
C PHE A 303 11.65 6.52 -2.09
N PHE A 304 10.67 7.42 -2.00
CA PHE A 304 9.55 7.51 -2.93
C PHE A 304 9.34 8.95 -3.37
N THR A 305 8.90 9.12 -4.61
CA THR A 305 8.51 10.40 -5.18
C THR A 305 7.00 10.48 -5.35
N SER A 306 6.46 11.67 -5.09
CA SER A 306 5.05 12.00 -5.27
C SER A 306 4.92 13.39 -5.90
N PRO A 307 3.93 13.63 -6.78
CA PRO A 307 3.70 14.94 -7.39
C PRO A 307 3.18 15.98 -6.40
N SER A 308 2.70 15.55 -5.23
CA SER A 308 2.23 16.40 -4.13
C SER A 308 2.50 15.71 -2.79
N CYS A 309 2.64 16.49 -1.72
CA CYS A 309 2.56 15.95 -0.36
C CYS A 309 1.13 15.50 -0.04
N ASP A 310 1.02 14.50 0.82
CA ASP A 310 -0.23 14.22 1.52
C ASP A 310 -0.69 15.39 2.39
N ALA A 311 -2.00 15.47 2.68
CA ALA A 311 -2.59 16.52 3.49
C ALA A 311 -2.05 16.57 4.93
N THR A 312 -1.56 15.45 5.46
CA THR A 312 -0.89 15.39 6.77
C THR A 312 0.52 15.99 6.76
N GLY A 313 1.10 16.15 5.57
CA GLY A 313 2.52 16.48 5.38
C GLY A 313 3.46 15.27 5.46
N PHE A 314 2.95 14.08 5.79
CA PHE A 314 3.70 12.83 5.86
C PHE A 314 3.25 11.86 4.78
N GLY A 315 4.20 11.26 4.06
CA GLY A 315 3.85 10.43 2.92
C GLY A 315 3.05 11.18 1.84
N GLU A 316 2.32 10.48 0.99
CA GLU A 316 2.45 9.04 0.73
C GLU A 316 3.65 8.77 -0.22
N GLY A 317 3.75 7.57 -0.79
CA GLY A 317 4.84 7.18 -1.68
C GLY A 317 4.31 6.62 -2.99
N GLN A 318 4.11 7.48 -4.00
CA GLN A 318 3.50 7.07 -5.26
C GLN A 318 4.45 6.28 -6.16
N SER A 319 5.68 6.75 -6.34
CA SER A 319 6.66 6.15 -7.24
C SER A 319 7.93 5.79 -6.47
N PHE A 320 8.37 4.54 -6.57
CA PHE A 320 9.63 4.12 -5.96
C PHE A 320 10.82 4.80 -6.66
N LEU A 321 11.73 5.39 -5.89
CA LEU A 321 12.95 6.01 -6.38
C LEU A 321 14.16 5.08 -6.22
N SER A 322 14.45 4.70 -4.97
CA SER A 322 15.59 3.84 -4.62
C SER A 322 15.43 3.33 -3.19
N ASP A 323 16.18 2.28 -2.85
CA ASP A 323 16.41 1.88 -1.46
C ASP A 323 17.90 1.86 -1.12
N VAL A 324 18.20 1.95 0.17
CA VAL A 324 19.56 1.86 0.72
C VAL A 324 19.53 1.09 2.03
N LEU A 325 20.63 0.38 2.31
CA LEU A 325 20.86 -0.22 3.62
C LEU A 325 21.57 0.80 4.53
N MET A 326 20.93 1.19 5.62
CA MET A 326 21.48 2.09 6.64
C MET A 326 21.66 1.33 7.95
N THR A 327 22.84 1.43 8.57
CA THR A 327 23.13 0.79 9.87
C THR A 327 23.40 1.85 10.92
N THR A 328 22.74 1.76 12.07
CA THR A 328 22.96 2.67 13.20
C THR A 328 24.32 2.44 13.83
N ASN A 329 24.98 3.51 14.24
CA ASN A 329 26.25 3.48 14.98
C ASN A 329 26.03 3.11 16.46
N ALA A 330 27.09 3.20 17.27
CA ALA A 330 27.03 2.90 18.71
C ALA A 330 26.08 3.83 19.48
N GLU A 331 25.83 5.04 18.96
CA GLU A 331 24.89 6.01 19.49
C GLU A 331 23.45 5.83 18.97
N GLY A 332 23.19 4.80 18.15
CA GLY A 332 21.86 4.54 17.60
C GLY A 332 21.47 5.43 16.42
N VAL A 333 22.43 6.06 15.75
CA VAL A 333 22.19 6.99 14.64
C VAL A 333 22.72 6.43 13.32
N ALA A 334 21.92 6.50 12.26
CA ALA A 334 22.36 6.26 10.90
C ALA A 334 22.19 7.54 10.06
N LEU A 335 23.20 7.88 9.26
CA LEU A 335 23.19 9.05 8.36
C LEU A 335 23.45 8.61 6.92
N LEU A 336 22.81 9.32 5.99
CA LEU A 336 22.93 9.13 4.55
C LEU A 336 23.26 10.46 3.89
N ASN A 337 24.20 10.43 2.95
CA ASN A 337 24.41 11.47 1.96
C ASN A 337 24.76 10.79 0.64
N THR A 338 23.79 10.72 -0.27
CA THR A 338 23.94 9.97 -1.54
C THR A 338 23.23 10.68 -2.67
N ASN A 339 23.64 10.39 -3.91
CA ASN A 339 22.95 10.84 -5.11
C ASN A 339 22.26 9.65 -5.78
N PHE A 340 20.94 9.73 -5.90
CA PHE A 340 20.15 8.72 -6.61
C PHE A 340 20.04 9.09 -8.08
N GLU A 341 20.32 8.14 -8.96
CA GLU A 341 20.07 8.31 -10.40
C GLU A 341 18.57 8.38 -10.66
N SER A 342 18.14 9.41 -11.40
CA SER A 342 16.75 9.61 -11.76
C SER A 342 16.63 10.60 -12.92
N PRO A 343 15.50 10.60 -13.65
CA PRO A 343 15.11 11.74 -14.49
C PRO A 343 15.03 13.04 -13.67
N PRO A 344 14.92 14.21 -14.31
CA PRO A 344 14.61 15.45 -13.59
C PRO A 344 13.32 15.31 -12.77
N LEU A 345 13.43 15.53 -11.46
CA LEU A 345 12.33 15.38 -10.50
C LEU A 345 11.97 16.69 -9.78
N GLU A 346 12.51 17.83 -10.22
CA GLU A 346 12.19 19.14 -9.65
C GLU A 346 10.68 19.38 -9.61
N GLY A 347 10.19 19.88 -8.46
CA GLY A 347 8.77 20.10 -8.20
C GLY A 347 8.00 18.88 -7.68
N ASN A 348 8.60 17.68 -7.71
CA ASN A 348 8.09 16.54 -6.95
C ASN A 348 8.51 16.64 -5.49
N PHE A 349 7.97 15.74 -4.69
CA PHE A 349 8.28 15.60 -3.28
C PHE A 349 8.85 14.21 -3.00
N LEU A 350 9.75 14.15 -2.03
CA LEU A 350 10.43 12.97 -1.56
C LEU A 350 9.88 12.57 -0.18
N THR A 351 9.53 11.31 -0.03
CA THR A 351 9.18 10.67 1.25
C THR A 351 10.00 9.40 1.40
N ALA A 352 10.08 8.87 2.63
CA ALA A 352 10.82 7.65 2.89
C ALA A 352 10.16 6.79 3.96
N THR A 353 10.40 5.48 3.91
CA THR A 353 10.08 4.53 4.97
C THR A 353 11.33 3.79 5.40
N ALA A 354 11.34 3.25 6.61
CA ALA A 354 12.38 2.34 7.09
C ALA A 354 11.76 0.99 7.43
N THR A 355 12.40 -0.09 7.00
CA THR A 355 12.08 -1.45 7.44
C THR A 355 13.31 -2.06 8.11
N GLU A 356 13.18 -2.46 9.38
CA GLU A 356 14.20 -3.22 10.08
C GLU A 356 14.53 -4.49 9.27
N ASN A 357 15.82 -4.70 8.99
CA ASN A 357 16.24 -5.85 8.21
C ASN A 357 15.91 -7.16 8.96
N GLN A 358 15.82 -8.26 8.22
CA GLN A 358 15.46 -9.57 8.78
C GLN A 358 16.39 -9.94 9.95
N PRO A 359 15.87 -10.57 11.02
CA PRO A 359 14.59 -11.29 11.07
C PRO A 359 13.38 -10.50 11.58
N ASN A 360 13.53 -9.24 12.00
CA ASN A 360 12.47 -8.54 12.72
C ASN A 360 11.41 -7.96 11.78
N GLY A 361 11.80 -7.23 10.73
CA GLY A 361 10.87 -6.81 9.67
C GLY A 361 9.90 -5.67 10.03
N ASN A 362 10.08 -4.98 11.15
CA ASN A 362 9.24 -3.83 11.52
C ASN A 362 9.39 -2.70 10.50
N SER A 363 8.30 -2.20 9.95
CA SER A 363 8.32 -1.04 9.03
C SER A 363 7.69 0.19 9.67
N SER A 364 8.28 1.34 9.42
CA SER A 364 7.77 2.66 9.83
C SER A 364 6.59 3.11 8.98
N GLU A 365 5.92 4.16 9.45
CA GLU A 365 5.13 5.04 8.59
C GLU A 365 6.03 5.81 7.60
N PHE A 366 5.42 6.64 6.74
CA PHE A 366 6.18 7.53 5.85
C PHE A 366 6.76 8.72 6.61
N SER A 367 7.93 9.19 6.17
CA SER A 367 8.56 10.42 6.64
C SER A 367 7.74 11.66 6.29
N LEU A 368 8.12 12.77 6.92
CA LEU A 368 7.73 14.11 6.46
C LEU A 368 8.14 14.27 4.99
N CYS A 369 7.22 14.85 4.22
CA CYS A 369 7.37 15.16 2.82
C CYS A 369 8.41 16.28 2.60
N MET A 370 9.39 16.04 1.73
CA MET A 370 10.45 17.00 1.39
C MET A 370 10.35 17.42 -0.08
N PRO A 371 10.19 18.72 -0.41
CA PRO A 371 10.23 19.17 -1.80
C PRO A 371 11.61 18.92 -2.42
N ILE A 372 11.61 18.34 -3.62
CA ILE A 372 12.79 18.16 -4.47
C ILE A 372 12.96 19.45 -5.28
N GLN A 373 14.08 20.12 -5.08
CA GLN A 373 14.37 21.41 -5.69
C GLN A 373 15.86 21.55 -6.00
N SER A 374 16.23 22.46 -6.89
CA SER A 374 17.63 22.80 -7.12
C SER A 374 18.31 23.31 -5.84
N ASP A 375 19.61 23.07 -5.69
CA ASP A 375 20.36 23.76 -4.63
C ASP A 375 20.33 25.25 -4.90
N ASN A 376 19.99 26.02 -3.88
CA ASN A 376 19.84 27.46 -3.97
C ASN A 376 20.24 28.15 -2.65
N THR A 377 21.34 27.71 -2.06
CA THR A 377 21.78 28.19 -0.74
C THR A 377 22.95 29.17 -0.80
N THR A 378 23.52 29.42 -1.98
CA THR A 378 24.69 30.28 -2.20
C THR A 378 24.52 31.15 -3.44
N TRP A 379 25.27 32.25 -3.55
CA TRP A 379 25.21 33.13 -4.74
C TRP A 379 25.51 32.40 -6.06
N PRO A 380 26.54 31.53 -6.17
CA PRO A 380 26.76 30.74 -7.38
C PRO A 380 25.53 29.90 -7.79
N ASN A 381 24.82 29.36 -6.80
CA ASN A 381 23.66 28.50 -6.99
C ASN A 381 22.34 29.29 -6.93
N ALA A 382 22.38 30.63 -6.90
CA ALA A 382 21.18 31.45 -6.83
C ALA A 382 20.33 31.31 -8.09
N LEU A 383 19.01 31.16 -7.91
CA LEU A 383 18.05 31.06 -9.02
C LEU A 383 17.87 32.40 -9.72
N ASP A 384 17.94 32.41 -11.05
CA ASP A 384 17.67 33.58 -11.88
C ASP A 384 16.17 33.92 -11.87
N LEU A 385 15.84 35.17 -11.57
CA LEU A 385 14.48 35.66 -11.70
C LEU A 385 14.16 35.95 -13.17
N THR A 386 13.13 35.28 -13.69
CA THR A 386 12.63 35.55 -15.04
C THR A 386 11.70 36.75 -15.01
N PHE A 387 12.10 37.82 -15.69
CA PHE A 387 11.31 39.05 -15.78
C PHE A 387 10.27 38.99 -16.89
N SER A 388 9.11 39.58 -16.63
CA SER A 388 8.00 39.73 -17.56
C SER A 388 7.51 41.18 -17.56
N GLY A 389 6.88 41.62 -18.66
CA GLY A 389 6.39 42.99 -18.82
C GLY A 389 7.28 43.85 -19.73
N PRO A 390 6.85 45.10 -20.00
CA PRO A 390 7.60 46.01 -20.86
C PRO A 390 8.90 46.48 -20.17
N PRO A 391 9.91 46.95 -20.93
CA PRO A 391 11.21 47.34 -20.39
C PRO A 391 11.14 48.38 -19.26
N GLU A 392 10.12 49.25 -19.24
CA GLU A 392 9.94 50.27 -18.21
C GLU A 392 9.21 49.77 -16.94
N ALA A 393 8.62 48.57 -16.97
CA ALA A 393 7.84 48.01 -15.88
C ALA A 393 7.94 46.48 -15.83
N GLN A 394 9.17 45.98 -15.71
CA GLN A 394 9.41 44.55 -15.55
C GLN A 394 9.08 44.08 -14.14
N THR A 395 8.39 42.95 -14.04
CA THR A 395 8.10 42.26 -12.79
C THR A 395 8.57 40.81 -12.89
N ALA A 396 9.15 40.32 -11.79
CA ALA A 396 9.43 38.90 -11.60
C ALA A 396 8.86 38.49 -10.26
N ASN A 397 8.30 37.28 -10.20
CA ASN A 397 7.81 36.68 -8.97
C ASN A 397 8.49 35.32 -8.81
N ALA A 398 8.87 35.00 -7.58
CA ALA A 398 9.30 33.66 -7.22
C ALA A 398 8.59 33.25 -5.93
N SER A 399 8.36 31.96 -5.78
CA SER A 399 7.80 31.35 -4.58
C SER A 399 8.58 30.08 -4.29
N GLN A 400 8.78 29.80 -3.01
CA GLN A 400 9.52 28.63 -2.56
C GLN A 400 9.01 28.16 -1.21
N PHE A 401 9.22 26.87 -0.95
CA PHE A 401 8.92 26.26 0.35
C PHE A 401 10.17 26.30 1.22
N LEU A 402 10.06 26.95 2.38
CA LEU A 402 11.04 26.84 3.46
C LEU A 402 10.52 25.78 4.43
N THR A 403 11.22 24.65 4.52
CA THR A 403 10.77 23.51 5.33
C THR A 403 11.54 23.39 6.64
N ARG A 404 12.62 24.17 6.82
CA ARG A 404 13.41 24.18 8.05
C ARG A 404 13.67 25.58 8.60
N ARG A 405 13.80 25.63 9.92
CA ARG A 405 14.16 26.86 10.63
C ARG A 405 15.57 27.30 10.22
N GLY A 406 15.70 28.54 9.77
CA GLY A 406 16.98 29.12 9.33
C GLY A 406 17.36 28.77 7.89
N GLU A 407 16.51 28.08 7.15
CA GLU A 407 16.71 27.86 5.72
C GLU A 407 16.67 29.19 4.97
N VAL A 408 17.72 29.45 4.18
CA VAL A 408 17.86 30.64 3.34
C VAL A 408 17.96 30.22 1.89
N ARG A 409 17.48 31.09 1.01
CA ARG A 409 17.55 30.91 -0.43
C ARG A 409 17.88 32.23 -1.10
N TRP A 410 18.57 32.13 -2.22
CA TRP A 410 19.04 33.30 -2.95
C TRP A 410 18.33 33.40 -4.30
N TYR A 411 17.96 34.60 -4.67
CA TYR A 411 17.50 34.89 -6.01
C TYR A 411 18.43 35.95 -6.58
N LYS A 412 18.88 35.74 -7.82
CA LYS A 412 19.71 36.71 -8.51
C LYS A 412 18.92 37.32 -9.66
N LEU A 413 19.16 38.60 -9.87
CA LEU A 413 18.67 39.36 -11.01
C LEU A 413 19.83 40.12 -11.63
N THR A 414 19.79 40.23 -12.95
CA THR A 414 20.72 41.11 -13.66
C THR A 414 20.19 42.54 -13.62
N VAL A 415 21.01 43.47 -13.13
CA VAL A 415 20.70 44.90 -13.15
C VAL A 415 21.62 45.65 -14.11
N GLN A 416 21.05 46.57 -14.88
CA GLN A 416 21.78 47.59 -15.63
C GLN A 416 21.95 48.85 -14.78
N ALA A 417 22.93 49.69 -15.12
CA ALA A 417 23.32 50.87 -14.35
C ALA A 417 22.17 51.88 -14.09
N SER A 418 21.09 51.83 -14.87
CA SER A 418 19.91 52.71 -14.80
C SER A 418 18.67 52.04 -14.18
N ASN A 419 18.75 50.78 -13.71
CA ASN A 419 17.62 50.13 -13.06
C ASN A 419 17.46 50.58 -11.61
N THR A 420 16.20 50.68 -11.16
CA THR A 420 15.85 50.88 -9.75
C THR A 420 15.12 49.63 -9.26
N ILE A 421 15.59 49.01 -8.18
CA ILE A 421 14.91 47.87 -7.56
C ILE A 421 13.87 48.41 -6.58
N MET A 422 12.62 47.96 -6.72
CA MET A 422 11.55 48.17 -5.76
C MET A 422 11.19 46.81 -5.18
N VAL A 423 11.24 46.66 -3.85
CA VAL A 423 10.99 45.40 -3.12
C VAL A 423 9.66 45.49 -2.38
#